data_AF-A0A973MQZ4-F1
#
_entry.id   AF-A0A973MQZ4-F1
#
_cell.length_a   1.000
_cell.length_b   1.000
_cell.length_c   1.000
_cell.angle_alpha   90.00
_cell.angle_beta   90.00
_cell.angle_gamma   90.00
#
_symmetry.space_group_name_H-M   'P 1'
#
loop_
_entity.id
_entity.type
_entity.pdbx_description
1 polymer ?
#
loop_
_entity_poly.entity_id
_entity_poly.type
_entity_poly.pdbx_seq_one_letter_code
_entity_poly.pdbx_strand_id
1 'polypeptide(L)'
;MKTVFAWAEGDTALRMPGGESGEEALGRYDAVVAEAARSGAATVAMVSHGAAIRMWTAARADNVDVPFAAARPLDNTGVVILEGSPADGWKALSWAGAVVAPAGEGGPAGRPLDETA
;
A
#
# COMPACT_ATOMS: atom_id res chain seq x y z
N MET A 1 8.57 6.47 11.25
CA MET A 1 7.20 6.13 10.83
C MET A 1 6.47 5.19 11.80
N LYS A 2 6.86 5.10 13.07
CA LYS A 2 6.28 4.12 14.00
C LYS A 2 4.75 4.22 14.09
N THR A 3 4.23 5.42 14.30
CA THR A 3 2.77 5.68 14.46
C THR A 3 1.98 5.31 13.20
N VAL A 4 2.40 5.80 12.03
CA VAL A 4 1.68 5.55 10.76
C VAL A 4 1.67 4.07 10.36
N PHE A 5 2.72 3.32 10.68
CA PHE A 5 2.74 1.89 10.40
C PHE A 5 1.96 1.07 11.45
N ALA A 6 1.91 1.50 12.71
CA ALA A 6 1.02 0.90 13.70
C ALA A 6 -0.45 1.01 13.26
N TRP A 7 -0.85 2.12 12.63
CA TRP A 7 -2.18 2.27 12.04
C TRP A 7 -2.46 1.24 10.94
N ALA A 8 -1.47 0.96 10.08
CA ALA A 8 -1.60 -0.05 9.03
C ALA A 8 -1.63 -1.49 9.58
N GLU A 9 -1.04 -1.72 10.75
CA GLU A 9 -1.13 -2.98 11.51
C GLU A 9 -2.44 -3.12 12.32
N GLY A 10 -3.32 -2.12 12.27
CA GLY A 10 -4.64 -2.15 12.91
C GLY A 10 -4.73 -1.42 14.26
N ASP A 11 -3.64 -0.85 14.79
CA ASP A 11 -3.69 0.01 15.98
C ASP A 11 -4.17 1.43 15.61
N THR A 12 -5.39 1.53 15.07
CA THR A 12 -5.94 2.77 14.52
C THR A 12 -6.32 3.80 15.58
N ALA A 13 -6.50 3.37 16.84
CA ALA A 13 -6.79 4.26 17.96
C ALA A 13 -5.56 5.07 18.41
N LEU A 14 -4.33 4.61 18.09
CA LEU A 14 -3.10 5.32 18.43
C LEU A 14 -3.09 6.73 17.85
N ARG A 15 -2.90 7.75 18.69
CA ARG A 15 -2.80 9.15 18.25
C ARG A 15 -1.37 9.57 17.97
N MET A 16 -1.18 10.30 16.87
CA MET A 16 0.03 11.09 16.68
C MET A 16 0.04 12.23 17.72
N PRO A 17 1.16 12.48 18.42
CA PRO A 17 1.24 13.62 19.34
C PRO A 17 0.89 14.93 18.63
N GLY A 18 -0.14 15.62 19.13
CA GLY A 18 -0.64 16.87 18.54
C GLY A 18 -1.34 16.73 17.19
N GLY A 19 -1.69 15.51 16.77
CA GLY A 19 -2.28 15.23 15.46
C GLY A 19 -3.40 14.21 15.49
N GLU A 20 -3.57 13.56 14.34
CA GLU A 20 -4.66 12.63 14.06
C GLU A 20 -4.45 11.25 14.73
N SER A 21 -5.55 10.53 14.96
CA SER A 21 -5.53 9.06 15.12
C SER A 21 -5.43 8.36 13.76
N GLY A 22 -5.16 7.06 13.78
CA GLY A 22 -5.23 6.22 12.58
C GLY A 22 -6.63 6.14 12.00
N GLU A 23 -7.67 6.11 12.84
CA GLU A 23 -9.07 6.15 12.39
C GLU A 23 -9.39 7.43 11.61
N GLU A 24 -8.96 8.59 12.13
CA GLU A 24 -9.14 9.90 11.48
C GLU A 24 -8.38 9.94 10.14
N ALA A 25 -7.10 9.54 10.15
CA ALA A 25 -6.23 9.63 8.97
C ALA A 25 -6.58 8.62 7.86
N LEU A 26 -6.86 7.36 8.22
CA LEU A 26 -7.30 6.34 7.26
C LEU A 26 -8.70 6.64 6.76
N GLY A 27 -9.62 7.03 7.64
CA GLY A 27 -11.01 7.34 7.28
C GLY A 27 -11.12 8.46 6.26
N ARG A 28 -10.36 9.57 6.42
CA ARG A 28 -10.34 10.64 5.42
C ARG A 28 -9.70 10.20 4.09
N TYR A 29 -8.73 9.30 4.12
CA TYR A 29 -8.11 8.77 2.89
C TYR A 29 -9.11 7.85 2.17
N ASP A 30 -9.75 6.93 2.89
CA ASP A 30 -10.80 6.04 2.39
C ASP A 30 -11.95 6.85 1.77
N ALA A 31 -12.34 7.95 2.38
CA ALA A 31 -13.40 8.83 1.87
C ALA A 31 -13.07 9.39 0.48
N VAL A 32 -11.83 9.84 0.25
CA VAL A 32 -11.37 10.37 -1.05
C VAL A 32 -11.24 9.25 -2.09
N VAL A 33 -10.77 8.07 -1.69
CA VAL A 33 -10.73 6.90 -2.58
C VAL A 33 -12.15 6.49 -3.00
N ALA A 34 -13.11 6.53 -2.07
CA ALA A 34 -14.50 6.25 -2.37
C ALA A 34 -15.14 7.32 -3.28
N GLU A 35 -14.77 8.60 -3.12
CA GLU A 35 -15.16 9.68 -4.04
C GLU A 35 -14.63 9.43 -5.46
N ALA A 36 -13.35 9.11 -5.58
CA ALA A 36 -12.73 8.77 -6.85
C ALA A 36 -13.42 7.57 -7.52
N ALA A 37 -13.74 6.52 -6.77
CA ALA A 37 -14.46 5.35 -7.27
C ALA A 37 -15.87 5.69 -7.77
N ARG A 38 -16.57 6.63 -7.13
CA ARG A 38 -17.91 7.09 -7.55
C ARG A 38 -17.90 7.99 -8.79
N SER A 39 -16.74 8.50 -9.21
CA SER A 39 -16.65 9.36 -10.40
C SER A 39 -16.98 8.65 -11.71
N GLY A 40 -16.91 7.32 -11.74
CA GLY A 40 -17.07 6.51 -12.95
C GLY A 40 -15.84 6.48 -13.87
N ALA A 41 -14.74 7.14 -13.48
CA ALA A 41 -13.48 7.04 -14.20
C ALA A 41 -12.88 5.64 -14.07
N ALA A 42 -12.41 5.07 -15.18
CA ALA A 42 -11.74 3.76 -15.18
C ALA A 42 -10.39 3.79 -14.46
N THR A 43 -9.72 4.94 -14.41
CA THR A 43 -8.45 5.13 -13.72
C THR A 43 -8.37 6.55 -13.18
N VAL A 44 -7.91 6.70 -11.94
CA VAL A 44 -7.73 7.99 -11.27
C VAL A 44 -6.29 8.10 -10.78
N ALA A 45 -5.67 9.25 -11.02
CA ALA A 45 -4.39 9.60 -10.42
C ALA A 45 -4.62 10.41 -9.15
N MET A 46 -4.11 9.92 -8.01
CA MET A 46 -4.18 10.61 -6.72
C MET A 46 -2.79 11.10 -6.32
N VAL A 47 -2.64 12.40 -6.09
CA VAL A 47 -1.38 12.99 -5.64
C VAL A 47 -1.43 13.15 -4.12
N SER A 48 -0.46 12.55 -3.43
CA SER A 48 -0.41 12.49 -1.97
C SER A 48 1.04 12.49 -1.48
N HIS A 49 1.24 12.37 -0.17
CA HIS A 49 2.56 12.33 0.44
C HIS A 49 3.07 10.89 0.58
N GLY A 50 4.37 10.68 0.42
CA GLY A 50 4.97 9.34 0.46
C GLY A 50 4.72 8.57 1.75
N ALA A 51 4.52 9.23 2.90
CA ALA A 51 4.13 8.55 4.14
C ALA A 51 2.67 8.06 4.11
N ALA A 52 1.76 8.88 3.56
CA ALA A 52 0.34 8.57 3.49
C ALA A 52 0.06 7.47 2.45
N ILE A 53 0.70 7.54 1.27
CA ILE A 53 0.58 6.51 0.23
C ILE A 53 0.98 5.13 0.79
N ARG A 54 2.13 5.07 1.48
CA ARG A 54 2.66 3.82 2.03
C ARG A 54 1.81 3.27 3.18
N MET A 55 1.38 4.15 4.07
CA MET A 55 0.49 3.78 5.18
C MET A 55 -0.84 3.23 4.66
N TRP A 56 -1.51 3.95 3.75
CA TRP A 56 -2.80 3.54 3.22
C TRP A 56 -2.70 2.25 2.40
N THR A 57 -1.66 2.13 1.56
CA THR A 57 -1.44 0.91 0.76
C THR A 57 -1.20 -0.30 1.66
N ALA A 58 -0.35 -0.18 2.69
CA ALA A 58 -0.13 -1.27 3.64
C ALA A 58 -1.37 -1.63 4.48
N ALA A 59 -2.29 -0.69 4.65
CA ALA A 59 -3.52 -0.88 5.42
C ALA A 59 -4.70 -1.44 4.60
N ARG A 60 -4.63 -1.41 3.27
CA ARG A 60 -5.78 -1.67 2.37
C ARG A 60 -5.48 -2.60 1.20
N ALA A 61 -4.21 -2.78 0.85
CA ALA A 61 -3.83 -3.68 -0.23
C ALA A 61 -3.45 -5.06 0.33
N ASP A 62 -4.05 -6.11 -0.21
CA ASP A 62 -3.93 -7.47 0.31
C ASP A 62 -2.51 -8.06 0.18
N ASN A 63 -1.70 -7.49 -0.71
CA ASN A 63 -0.35 -7.98 -1.03
C ASN A 63 0.77 -7.03 -0.59
N VAL A 64 0.49 -6.07 0.29
CA VAL A 64 1.49 -5.15 0.85
C VAL A 64 1.35 -5.10 2.36
N ASP A 65 2.38 -5.55 3.08
CA ASP A 65 2.47 -5.42 4.52
C ASP A 65 3.34 -4.24 4.96
N VAL A 66 3.35 -3.95 6.26
CA VAL A 66 4.19 -2.88 6.84
C VAL A 66 5.68 -3.13 6.57
N PRO A 67 6.25 -4.32 6.76
CA PRO A 67 7.63 -4.59 6.39
C PRO A 67 7.96 -4.23 4.95
N PHE A 68 7.10 -4.59 3.98
CA PHE A 68 7.28 -4.26 2.57
C PHE A 68 7.31 -2.74 2.35
N ALA A 69 6.33 -2.02 2.90
CA ALA A 69 6.17 -0.58 2.72
C ALA A 69 7.23 0.24 3.49
N ALA A 70 7.74 -0.29 4.62
CA ALA A 70 8.81 0.31 5.40
C ALA A 70 10.16 0.21 4.68
N ALA A 71 10.44 -0.94 4.06
CA ALA A 71 11.69 -1.18 3.33
C ALA A 71 11.79 -0.41 2.00
N ARG A 72 10.67 0.09 1.46
CA ARG A 72 10.61 0.72 0.14
C ARG A 72 10.05 2.16 0.23
N PRO A 73 10.88 3.15 0.63
CA PRO A 73 10.47 4.55 0.56
C PRO A 73 10.09 4.95 -0.87
N LEU A 74 9.25 5.97 -0.98
CA LEU A 74 8.91 6.58 -2.27
C LEU A 74 9.70 7.87 -2.41
N ASP A 75 10.49 7.97 -3.47
CA ASP A 75 11.12 9.23 -3.88
C ASP A 75 10.05 10.20 -4.41
N ASN A 76 10.42 11.47 -4.54
CA ASN A 76 9.58 12.44 -5.23
C ASN A 76 9.25 11.90 -6.63
N THR A 77 7.97 12.03 -7.02
CA THR A 77 7.38 11.46 -8.24
C THR A 77 7.26 9.92 -8.29
N GLY A 78 7.60 9.22 -7.20
CA GLY A 78 7.34 7.79 -7.06
C GLY A 78 5.84 7.47 -7.13
N VAL A 79 5.49 6.41 -7.85
CA VAL A 79 4.10 5.98 -8.09
C VAL A 79 3.88 4.58 -7.52
N VAL A 80 2.74 4.37 -6.88
CA VAL A 80 2.21 3.04 -6.56
C VAL A 80 0.96 2.85 -7.41
N ILE A 81 0.91 1.76 -8.18
CA ILE A 81 -0.27 1.41 -8.99
C ILE A 81 -1.04 0.35 -8.24
N LEU A 82 -2.33 0.60 -8.01
CA LEU A 82 -3.26 -0.36 -7.43
C LEU A 82 -4.38 -0.67 -8.40
N GLU A 83 -4.88 -1.90 -8.31
CA GLU A 83 -6.10 -2.37 -8.95
C GLU A 83 -7.07 -2.83 -7.85
N GLY A 84 -8.36 -2.54 -8.02
CA GLY A 84 -9.37 -2.94 -7.06
C GLY A 84 -10.54 -1.98 -6.97
N SER A 85 -11.33 -2.14 -5.91
CA SER A 85 -12.47 -1.30 -5.62
C SER A 85 -12.67 -1.19 -4.10
N PRO A 86 -13.42 -0.19 -3.61
CA PRO A 86 -13.79 -0.14 -2.20
C PRO A 86 -14.57 -1.38 -1.71
N ALA A 87 -15.24 -2.11 -2.60
CA ALA A 87 -16.03 -3.30 -2.26
C ALA A 87 -15.21 -4.59 -2.29
N ASP A 88 -14.25 -4.69 -3.23
CA ASP A 88 -13.51 -5.92 -3.50
C ASP A 88 -12.13 -5.95 -2.85
N GLY A 89 -11.68 -4.83 -2.29
CA GLY A 89 -10.32 -4.66 -1.80
C GLY A 89 -9.36 -4.18 -2.88
N TRP A 90 -8.07 -4.12 -2.54
CA TRP A 90 -7.04 -3.57 -3.42
C TRP A 90 -5.85 -4.51 -3.53
N LYS A 91 -5.20 -4.48 -4.69
CA LYS A 91 -3.92 -5.14 -4.94
C LYS A 91 -2.94 -4.15 -5.54
N ALA A 92 -1.76 -4.04 -4.95
CA ALA A 92 -0.67 -3.27 -5.56
C ALA A 92 -0.09 -4.05 -6.74
N LEU A 93 -0.05 -3.43 -7.92
CA LEU A 93 0.53 -3.99 -9.13
C LEU A 93 2.00 -3.60 -9.28
N SER A 94 2.31 -2.33 -8.99
CA SER A 94 3.68 -1.82 -9.04
C SER A 94 3.97 -0.82 -7.93
N TRP A 95 5.25 -0.75 -7.57
CA TRP A 95 5.79 0.14 -6.56
C TRP A 95 7.05 0.80 -7.10
N ALA A 96 6.98 2.11 -7.34
CA ALA A 96 8.07 2.90 -7.92
C ALA A 96 8.66 2.28 -9.20
N GLY A 97 7.79 1.77 -10.08
CA GLY A 97 8.17 1.15 -11.36
C GLY A 97 8.56 -0.33 -11.28
N ALA A 98 8.72 -0.92 -10.08
CA ALA A 98 8.94 -2.34 -9.90
C ALA A 98 7.61 -3.10 -9.69
N VAL A 99 7.47 -4.27 -10.30
CA VAL A 99 6.29 -5.14 -10.09
C VAL A 99 6.25 -5.61 -8.64
N VAL A 100 5.08 -5.56 -8.00
CA VAL A 100 4.87 -6.13 -6.68
C VAL A 100 4.61 -7.63 -6.84
N ALA A 101 5.64 -8.44 -6.61
CA ALA A 101 5.50 -9.89 -6.59
C ALA A 101 4.64 -10.31 -5.39
N PRO A 102 3.79 -11.34 -5.53
CA PRO A 102 3.09 -11.91 -4.39
C PRO A 102 4.10 -12.41 -3.35
N ALA A 103 3.80 -12.15 -2.08
CA ALA A 103 4.59 -12.71 -0.99
C ALA A 103 4.44 -14.24 -1.00
N GLY A 104 5.52 -14.98 -1.28
CA GLY A 104 5.59 -16.41 -0.98
C GLY A 104 5.97 -17.38 -2.10
N GLU A 105 6.07 -17.00 -3.37
CA GLU A 105 6.54 -17.92 -4.42
C GLU A 105 7.58 -17.26 -5.32
N GLY A 106 8.81 -17.72 -5.21
CA GLY A 106 9.77 -17.55 -6.30
C GLY A 106 9.17 -18.19 -7.54
N GLY A 107 8.98 -17.39 -8.59
CA GLY A 107 8.48 -17.91 -9.86
C GLY A 107 9.35 -19.06 -10.40
N PRO A 108 8.92 -19.78 -11.44
CA PRO A 108 9.57 -20.99 -11.93
C PRO A 108 11.04 -20.81 -12.36
N ALA A 109 11.52 -19.56 -12.47
CA ALA A 109 12.92 -19.22 -12.75
C ALA A 109 13.86 -19.26 -11.53
N GLY A 110 13.35 -19.47 -10.30
CA GLY A 110 14.13 -19.41 -9.06
C GLY A 110 14.63 -20.74 -8.49
N ARG A 111 14.39 -21.88 -9.16
CA ARG A 111 14.84 -23.18 -8.66
C ARG A 111 16.32 -23.40 -9.04
N PRO A 112 17.26 -23.54 -8.06
CA PRO A 112 18.60 -23.98 -8.40
C PRO A 112 18.51 -25.38 -9.02
N LEU A 113 19.27 -25.61 -10.09
CA LEU A 113 19.45 -26.97 -10.59
C LEU A 113 20.26 -27.73 -9.55
N ASP A 114 19.75 -28.86 -9.06
CA ASP A 114 20.49 -29.73 -8.16
C ASP A 114 21.82 -30.09 -8.83
N GLU A 115 22.94 -29.66 -8.25
CA GLU A 115 24.28 -30.03 -8.71
C GLU A 115 24.47 -31.53 -8.42
N THR A 116 24.18 -32.36 -9.41
CA THR A 116 24.57 -33.77 -9.40
C THR A 116 25.34 -34.10 -10.67
N ALA A 117 26.66 -34.11 -10.55
CA ALA A 117 27.57 -35.10 -11.15
C ALA A 117 28.97 -34.93 -10.53
#